data_AF-A0A2E3UU48-F1
#
_entry.id   AF-A0A2E3UU48-F1
#
_cell.length_a   1.000
_cell.length_b   1.000
_cell.length_c   1.000
_cell.angle_alpha   90.00
_cell.angle_beta   90.00
_cell.angle_gamma   90.00
#
_symmetry.space_group_name_H-M   'P 1'
#
loop_
_entity.id
_entity.type
_entity.pdbx_description
1 polymer ?
#
loop_
_entity_poly.entity_id
_entity_poly.type
_entity_poly.pdbx_seq_one_letter_code
_entity_poly.pdbx_strand_id
1 'polypeptide(L)'
;MKRSQGVKFPNSVQLFKFCQRILTEKKGGKVHDQEVGAILNYNPSDCSHWKRGEKNVKSVFALSSLADALQIEPVLLHDIVHGYTSIDEAYYEYQESKAFSNLIKDSIKFGTVQDLDPVRKRVEQFVCMLHEKADFSTPPLYLPEVLQTFNFISTQPVEMMDRLSRILKIKPGVYTIQFKKAELKPQTRVSITKDLARVLFEAERKRFPILGELNQDIVAYEEMLFVASLLAPLKSLKIEVAKINVRKNIVSELAAAFWVPKSLISLQLQNVIRFGVPSFSRTEKDQIKENSNVINSMTADEYLP
;
A
#
# COMPACT_ATOMS: atom_id res chain seq x y z
N MET A 1 -34.28 7.86 -34.17
CA MET A 1 -33.23 8.17 -33.17
C MET A 1 -33.41 7.24 -31.97
N LYS A 2 -32.56 6.23 -31.79
CA LYS A 2 -32.58 5.40 -30.57
C LYS A 2 -32.04 6.26 -29.42
N ARG A 3 -32.89 6.57 -28.43
CA ARG A 3 -32.46 7.13 -27.14
C ARG A 3 -31.33 6.24 -26.61
N SER A 4 -30.17 6.82 -26.31
CA SER A 4 -29.08 6.12 -25.61
C SER A 4 -29.61 5.74 -24.22
N GLN A 5 -30.22 4.56 -24.11
CA GLN A 5 -30.50 3.97 -22.80
C GLN A 5 -29.16 3.80 -22.10
N GLY A 6 -29.03 4.38 -20.90
CA GLY A 6 -27.84 4.22 -20.08
C GLY A 6 -27.51 2.74 -19.86
N VAL A 7 -26.24 2.44 -19.65
CA VAL A 7 -25.75 1.08 -19.36
C VAL A 7 -26.55 0.49 -18.19
N LYS A 8 -27.20 -0.68 -18.40
CA LYS A 8 -28.10 -1.30 -17.41
C LYS A 8 -27.34 -1.75 -16.15
N PHE A 9 -26.11 -2.25 -16.31
CA PHE A 9 -25.26 -2.74 -15.23
C PHE A 9 -23.86 -2.09 -15.30
N PRO A 10 -23.69 -0.82 -14.89
CA PRO A 10 -22.43 -0.10 -15.05
C PRO A 10 -21.27 -0.75 -14.29
N ASN A 11 -21.49 -1.21 -13.06
CA ASN A 11 -20.45 -1.88 -12.26
C ASN A 11 -20.01 -3.22 -12.85
N SER A 12 -20.91 -3.91 -13.57
CA SER A 12 -20.55 -5.15 -14.27
C SER A 12 -19.62 -4.86 -15.45
N VAL A 13 -19.79 -3.71 -16.13
CA VAL A 13 -18.83 -3.22 -17.14
C VAL A 13 -17.48 -2.87 -16.50
N GLN A 14 -17.49 -2.27 -15.31
CA GLN A 14 -16.24 -1.98 -14.58
C GLN A 14 -15.49 -3.27 -14.25
N LEU A 15 -16.20 -4.30 -13.77
CA LEU A 15 -15.65 -5.64 -13.54
C LEU A 15 -15.02 -6.22 -14.81
N PHE A 16 -15.71 -6.16 -15.94
CA PHE A 16 -15.17 -6.66 -17.22
C PHE A 16 -13.83 -5.99 -17.57
N LYS A 17 -13.80 -4.65 -17.52
CA LYS A 17 -12.59 -3.85 -17.81
C LYS A 17 -11.45 -4.18 -16.84
N PHE A 18 -11.76 -4.37 -15.56
CA PHE A 18 -10.79 -4.76 -14.55
C PHE A 18 -10.18 -6.14 -14.86
N CYS A 19 -11.01 -7.14 -15.14
CA CYS A 19 -10.54 -8.48 -15.53
C CYS A 19 -9.66 -8.43 -16.78
N GLN A 20 -10.08 -7.67 -17.80
CA GLN A 20 -9.30 -7.49 -19.03
C GLN A 20 -7.93 -6.84 -18.76
N ARG A 21 -7.89 -5.82 -17.89
CA ARG A 21 -6.65 -5.12 -17.51
C ARG A 21 -5.66 -6.08 -16.83
N ILE A 22 -6.12 -6.90 -15.89
CA ILE A 22 -5.27 -7.91 -15.22
C ILE A 22 -4.77 -8.95 -16.23
N LEU A 23 -5.63 -9.49 -17.08
CA LEU A 23 -5.21 -10.49 -18.08
C LEU A 23 -4.19 -9.93 -19.06
N THR A 24 -4.37 -8.67 -19.47
CA THR A 24 -3.44 -7.97 -20.36
C THR A 24 -2.05 -7.87 -19.73
N GLU A 25 -1.98 -7.50 -18.44
CA GLU A 25 -0.72 -7.48 -17.69
C GLU A 25 -0.11 -8.89 -17.58
N LYS A 26 -0.90 -9.90 -17.21
CA LYS A 26 -0.39 -11.27 -17.04
C LYS A 26 0.15 -11.89 -18.32
N LYS A 27 -0.47 -11.59 -19.48
CA LYS A 27 -0.05 -12.12 -20.78
C LYS A 27 1.06 -11.30 -21.45
N GLY A 28 1.29 -10.06 -21.01
CA GLY A 28 2.26 -9.16 -21.65
C GLY A 28 1.85 -8.76 -23.08
N GLY A 29 0.56 -8.78 -23.39
CA GLY A 29 0.05 -8.58 -24.74
C GLY A 29 -1.45 -8.33 -24.79
N LYS A 30 -1.98 -8.07 -25.98
CA LYS A 30 -3.40 -7.77 -26.18
C LYS A 30 -4.28 -8.97 -25.82
N VAL A 31 -5.28 -8.74 -24.98
CA VAL A 31 -6.27 -9.75 -24.60
C VAL A 31 -7.59 -9.48 -25.30
N HIS A 32 -8.09 -10.47 -26.02
CA HIS A 32 -9.41 -10.45 -26.63
C HIS A 32 -10.51 -10.55 -25.57
N ASP A 33 -11.62 -9.86 -25.82
CA ASP A 33 -12.79 -9.87 -24.93
C ASP A 33 -13.26 -11.30 -24.61
N GLN A 34 -13.18 -12.22 -25.59
CA GLN A 34 -13.56 -13.62 -25.43
C GLN A 34 -12.72 -14.36 -24.39
N GLU A 35 -11.48 -13.97 -24.18
CA GLU A 35 -10.62 -14.58 -23.16
C GLU A 35 -11.10 -14.21 -21.75
N VAL A 36 -11.67 -13.01 -21.58
CA VAL A 36 -12.34 -12.60 -20.33
C VAL A 36 -13.62 -13.41 -20.15
N GLY A 37 -14.43 -13.54 -21.21
CA GLY A 37 -15.67 -14.30 -21.20
C GLY A 37 -15.47 -15.80 -20.94
N ALA A 38 -14.36 -16.37 -21.43
CA ALA A 38 -14.03 -17.78 -21.30
C ALA A 38 -13.87 -18.22 -19.84
N ILE A 39 -13.43 -17.33 -18.93
CA ILE A 39 -13.33 -17.65 -17.49
C ILE A 39 -14.68 -18.10 -16.91
N LEU A 40 -15.78 -17.54 -17.43
CA LEU A 40 -17.15 -17.86 -17.01
C LEU A 40 -17.86 -18.82 -17.96
N ASN A 41 -17.13 -19.45 -18.89
CA ASN A 41 -17.70 -20.27 -19.97
C ASN A 41 -18.75 -19.53 -20.80
N TYR A 42 -18.59 -18.21 -20.99
CA TYR A 42 -19.51 -17.42 -21.80
C TYR A 42 -19.23 -17.59 -23.29
N ASN A 43 -20.30 -17.74 -24.07
CA ASN A 43 -20.23 -17.63 -25.52
C ASN A 43 -19.99 -16.17 -25.97
N PRO A 44 -19.73 -15.92 -27.27
CA PRO A 44 -19.46 -14.56 -27.75
C PRO A 44 -20.55 -13.52 -27.50
N SER A 45 -21.82 -13.96 -27.49
CA SER A 45 -22.96 -13.08 -27.21
C SER A 45 -23.00 -12.70 -25.73
N ASP A 46 -22.84 -13.66 -24.83
CA ASP A 46 -22.82 -13.45 -23.39
C ASP A 46 -21.65 -12.57 -22.94
N CYS A 47 -20.47 -12.78 -23.54
CA CYS A 47 -19.31 -11.90 -23.36
C CYS A 47 -19.62 -10.46 -23.81
N SER A 48 -20.24 -10.30 -24.99
CA SER A 48 -20.63 -8.99 -25.51
C SER A 48 -21.67 -8.29 -24.63
N HIS A 49 -22.68 -9.02 -24.14
CA HIS A 49 -23.68 -8.50 -23.22
C HIS A 49 -23.06 -8.07 -21.89
N TRP A 50 -22.08 -8.82 -21.37
CA TRP A 50 -21.36 -8.41 -20.16
C TRP A 50 -20.54 -7.13 -20.39
N LYS A 51 -19.74 -7.08 -21.46
CA LYS A 51 -18.94 -5.90 -21.82
C LYS A 51 -19.78 -4.63 -21.99
N ARG A 52 -20.98 -4.75 -22.57
CA ARG A 52 -21.92 -3.63 -22.78
C ARG A 52 -22.77 -3.31 -21.55
N GLY A 53 -22.71 -4.13 -20.50
CA GLY A 53 -23.48 -3.97 -19.27
C GLY A 53 -24.95 -4.31 -19.43
N GLU A 54 -25.28 -5.22 -20.35
CA GLU A 54 -26.60 -5.82 -20.53
C GLU A 54 -26.76 -7.10 -19.70
N LYS A 55 -25.64 -7.74 -19.33
CA LYS A 55 -25.57 -8.90 -18.42
C LYS A 55 -24.93 -8.50 -17.09
N ASN A 56 -25.54 -8.92 -15.97
CA ASN A 56 -25.03 -8.65 -14.63
C ASN A 56 -24.24 -9.84 -14.09
N VAL A 57 -22.95 -9.64 -13.83
CA VAL A 57 -22.08 -10.62 -13.18
C VAL A 57 -21.93 -10.25 -11.70
N LYS A 58 -22.70 -10.90 -10.84
CA LYS A 58 -22.69 -10.68 -9.38
C LYS A 58 -22.82 -11.96 -8.55
N SER A 59 -22.95 -13.13 -9.17
CA SER A 59 -23.11 -14.38 -8.43
C SER A 59 -21.79 -14.75 -7.74
N VAL A 60 -21.87 -15.25 -6.51
CA VAL A 60 -20.69 -15.65 -5.73
C VAL A 60 -19.82 -16.65 -6.50
N PHE A 61 -20.43 -17.61 -7.19
CA PHE A 61 -19.71 -18.57 -8.03
C PHE A 61 -18.95 -17.90 -9.18
N ALA A 62 -19.56 -16.94 -9.90
CA ALA A 62 -18.88 -16.25 -10.98
C ALA A 62 -17.73 -15.38 -10.45
N LEU A 63 -17.93 -14.68 -9.33
CA LEU A 63 -16.88 -13.91 -8.69
C LEU A 63 -15.74 -14.81 -8.20
N SER A 64 -16.03 -15.99 -7.65
CA SER A 64 -15.01 -16.97 -7.27
C SER A 64 -14.22 -17.46 -8.47
N SER A 65 -14.89 -17.88 -9.56
CA SER A 65 -14.21 -18.34 -10.77
C SER A 65 -13.31 -17.27 -11.38
N LEU A 66 -13.77 -16.01 -11.39
CA LEU A 66 -12.94 -14.87 -11.82
C LEU A 66 -11.75 -14.66 -10.88
N ALA A 67 -11.97 -14.68 -9.56
CA ALA A 67 -10.92 -14.49 -8.57
C ALA A 67 -9.83 -15.56 -8.68
N ASP A 68 -10.22 -16.83 -8.82
CA ASP A 68 -9.31 -17.97 -8.97
C ASP A 68 -8.48 -17.86 -10.26
N ALA A 69 -9.13 -17.60 -11.40
CA ALA A 69 -8.45 -17.45 -12.68
C ALA A 69 -7.48 -16.25 -12.70
N LEU A 70 -7.88 -15.15 -12.05
CA LEU A 70 -7.06 -13.94 -11.95
C LEU A 70 -6.05 -14.00 -10.79
N GLN A 71 -6.13 -15.01 -9.92
CA GLN A 71 -5.31 -15.17 -8.71
C GLN A 71 -5.35 -13.91 -7.81
N ILE A 72 -6.56 -13.48 -7.48
CA ILE A 72 -6.83 -12.30 -6.63
C ILE A 72 -7.84 -12.64 -5.54
N GLU A 73 -7.96 -11.80 -4.52
CA GLU A 73 -8.96 -12.01 -3.47
C GLU A 73 -10.39 -11.74 -3.99
N PRO A 74 -11.37 -12.63 -3.74
CA PRO A 74 -12.75 -12.46 -4.19
C PRO A 74 -13.42 -11.18 -3.70
N VAL A 75 -13.01 -10.68 -2.52
CA VAL A 75 -13.52 -9.44 -1.93
C VAL A 75 -13.27 -8.23 -2.84
N LEU A 76 -12.13 -8.20 -3.55
CA LEU A 76 -11.82 -7.12 -4.49
C LEU A 76 -12.84 -7.06 -5.64
N LEU A 77 -13.23 -8.22 -6.17
CA LEU A 77 -14.25 -8.31 -7.20
C LEU A 77 -15.64 -7.93 -6.66
N HIS A 78 -15.94 -8.35 -5.43
CA HIS A 78 -17.17 -7.97 -4.75
C HIS A 78 -17.29 -6.45 -4.59
N ASP A 79 -16.20 -5.76 -4.22
CA ASP A 79 -16.20 -4.29 -4.09
C ASP A 79 -16.48 -3.59 -5.43
N ILE A 80 -15.92 -4.11 -6.53
CA ILE A 80 -16.16 -3.55 -7.87
C ILE A 80 -17.63 -3.71 -8.27
N VAL A 81 -18.23 -4.90 -8.10
CA VAL A 81 -19.62 -5.13 -8.56
C VAL A 81 -20.65 -4.32 -7.76
N HIS A 82 -20.36 -4.03 -6.50
CA HIS A 82 -21.19 -3.18 -5.65
C HIS A 82 -20.88 -1.68 -5.79
N GLY A 83 -19.81 -1.33 -6.52
CA GLY A 83 -19.43 0.07 -6.74
C GLY A 83 -18.76 0.71 -5.52
N TYR A 84 -18.23 -0.09 -4.59
CA TYR A 84 -17.47 0.41 -3.45
C TYR A 84 -16.05 0.84 -3.82
N THR A 85 -15.54 0.40 -4.98
CA THR A 85 -14.22 0.79 -5.46
C THR A 85 -14.24 1.04 -6.97
N SER A 86 -13.45 2.01 -7.41
CA SER A 86 -13.21 2.27 -8.83
C SER A 86 -12.22 1.26 -9.43
N ILE A 87 -12.14 1.16 -10.77
CA ILE A 87 -11.15 0.28 -11.43
C ILE A 87 -9.73 0.65 -11.03
N ASP A 88 -9.40 1.94 -10.96
CA ASP A 88 -8.04 2.36 -10.68
C ASP A 88 -7.63 2.04 -9.24
N GLU A 89 -8.54 2.22 -8.28
CA GLU A 89 -8.32 1.80 -6.89
C GLU A 89 -8.20 0.29 -6.77
N ALA A 90 -9.07 -0.47 -7.43
CA ALA A 90 -8.98 -1.93 -7.41
C ALA A 90 -7.71 -2.45 -8.07
N TYR A 91 -7.28 -1.81 -9.16
CA TYR A 91 -6.07 -2.19 -9.87
C TYR A 91 -4.82 -1.85 -9.06
N TYR A 92 -4.84 -0.74 -8.32
CA TYR A 92 -3.81 -0.43 -7.34
C TYR A 92 -3.74 -1.51 -6.25
N GLU A 93 -4.88 -1.91 -5.65
CA GLU A 93 -4.93 -2.98 -4.63
C GLU A 93 -4.35 -4.30 -5.15
N TYR A 94 -4.66 -4.65 -6.41
CA TYR A 94 -4.09 -5.81 -7.10
C TYR A 94 -2.56 -5.72 -7.22
N GLN A 95 -2.05 -4.58 -7.70
CA GLN A 95 -0.62 -4.37 -7.90
C GLN A 95 0.15 -4.41 -6.58
N GLU A 96 -0.38 -3.78 -5.53
CA GLU A 96 0.22 -3.78 -4.21
C GLU A 96 0.25 -5.17 -3.59
N SER A 97 -0.86 -5.90 -3.61
CA SER A 97 -0.92 -7.27 -3.09
C SER A 97 0.10 -8.20 -3.77
N LYS A 98 0.26 -8.05 -5.09
CA LYS A 98 1.28 -8.77 -5.88
C LYS A 98 2.70 -8.34 -5.49
N ALA A 99 2.95 -7.04 -5.39
CA ALA A 99 4.26 -6.50 -5.00
C ALA A 99 4.68 -7.00 -3.62
N PHE A 100 3.78 -6.95 -2.63
CA PHE A 100 4.03 -7.46 -1.28
C PHE A 100 4.29 -8.97 -1.27
N SER A 101 3.48 -9.73 -1.99
CA SER A 101 3.66 -11.18 -2.10
C SER A 101 5.02 -11.55 -2.70
N ASN A 102 5.48 -10.81 -3.71
CA ASN A 102 6.78 -11.02 -4.33
C ASN A 102 7.91 -10.63 -3.39
N LEU A 103 7.84 -9.45 -2.76
CA LEU A 103 8.86 -8.98 -1.81
C LEU A 103 9.05 -9.95 -0.66
N ILE A 104 7.98 -10.56 -0.13
CA ILE A 104 8.13 -11.55 0.94
C ILE A 104 8.74 -12.86 0.43
N LYS A 105 8.37 -13.30 -0.79
CA LYS A 105 8.98 -14.49 -1.40
C LYS A 105 10.47 -14.29 -1.65
N ASP A 106 10.84 -13.10 -2.12
CA ASP A 106 12.22 -12.73 -2.37
C ASP A 106 12.98 -12.54 -1.05
N SER A 107 12.35 -11.97 -0.01
CA SER A 107 12.99 -11.80 1.30
C SER A 107 13.39 -13.13 1.95
N ILE A 108 12.59 -14.18 1.73
CA ILE A 108 12.88 -15.55 2.22
C ILE A 108 14.11 -16.16 1.53
N LYS A 109 14.51 -15.68 0.35
CA LYS A 109 15.73 -16.18 -0.33
C LYS A 109 17.01 -15.73 0.38
N PHE A 110 16.95 -14.66 1.18
CA PHE A 110 18.12 -14.09 1.87
C PHE A 110 18.36 -14.67 3.26
N GLY A 111 17.53 -15.58 3.73
CA GLY A 111 17.70 -16.23 5.03
C GLY A 111 16.40 -16.76 5.61
N THR A 112 16.50 -17.34 6.79
CA THR A 112 15.35 -17.71 7.59
C THR A 112 14.62 -16.46 8.09
N VAL A 113 13.38 -16.64 8.56
CA VAL A 113 12.61 -15.58 9.23
C VAL A 113 13.39 -14.90 10.37
N GLN A 114 14.30 -15.62 11.01
CA GLN A 114 15.12 -15.12 12.12
C GLN A 114 16.18 -14.12 11.65
N ASP A 115 16.68 -14.28 10.41
CA ASP A 115 17.70 -13.38 9.83
C ASP A 115 17.12 -12.02 9.45
N LEU A 116 15.81 -11.93 9.24
CA LEU A 116 15.09 -10.68 8.96
C LEU A 116 14.64 -9.94 10.23
N ASP A 117 14.74 -10.55 11.41
CA ASP A 117 14.29 -9.95 12.66
C ASP A 117 15.08 -8.70 13.06
N PRO A 118 16.43 -8.66 12.94
CA PRO A 118 17.20 -7.44 13.19
C PRO A 118 16.83 -6.30 12.23
N VAL A 119 16.56 -6.62 10.97
CA VAL A 119 16.12 -5.66 9.95
C VAL A 119 14.76 -5.06 10.33
N ARG A 120 13.82 -5.91 10.74
CA ARG A 120 12.51 -5.47 11.19
C ARG A 120 12.61 -4.56 12.41
N LYS A 121 13.36 -4.97 13.43
CA LYS A 121 13.54 -4.21 14.66
C LYS A 121 14.11 -2.82 14.41
N ARG A 122 15.16 -2.68 13.58
CA ARG A 122 15.72 -1.36 13.28
C ARG A 122 14.73 -0.44 12.56
N VAL A 123 13.96 -0.97 11.60
CA VAL A 123 12.94 -0.19 10.87
C VAL A 123 11.79 0.20 11.80
N GLU A 124 11.32 -0.73 12.63
CA GLU A 124 10.27 -0.47 13.62
C GLU A 124 10.71 0.55 14.69
N GLN A 125 11.95 0.47 15.17
CA GLN A 125 12.51 1.47 16.07
C GLN A 125 12.56 2.85 15.43
N PHE A 126 13.05 2.94 14.19
CA PHE A 126 13.07 4.20 13.44
C PHE A 126 11.65 4.77 13.26
N VAL A 127 10.67 3.94 12.92
CA VAL A 127 9.27 4.35 12.81
C VAL A 127 8.69 4.80 14.15
N CYS A 128 8.97 4.10 15.26
CA CYS A 128 8.54 4.51 16.59
C CYS A 128 9.07 5.91 16.93
N MET A 129 10.32 6.23 16.60
CA MET A 129 10.86 7.58 16.80
C MET A 129 10.11 8.63 15.98
N LEU A 130 9.70 8.31 14.74
CA LEU A 130 8.90 9.22 13.92
C LEU A 130 7.49 9.41 14.47
N HIS A 131 6.86 8.34 14.96
CA HIS A 131 5.55 8.44 15.63
C HIS A 131 5.61 9.27 16.90
N GLU A 132 6.68 9.12 17.71
CA GLU A 132 6.89 9.96 18.90
C GLU A 132 7.07 11.43 18.53
N LYS A 133 7.85 11.74 17.48
CA LYS A 133 8.04 13.12 17.00
C LYS A 133 6.78 13.75 16.40
N ALA A 134 5.94 12.94 15.77
CA ALA A 134 4.66 13.38 15.20
C ALA A 134 3.51 13.37 16.23
N ASP A 135 3.77 13.06 17.50
CA ASP A 135 2.76 12.89 18.55
C ASP A 135 1.61 11.94 18.13
N PHE A 136 1.96 10.89 17.40
CA PHE A 136 0.99 9.93 16.87
C PHE A 136 0.49 9.00 17.98
N SER A 137 -0.76 9.23 18.40
CA SER A 137 -1.42 8.44 19.45
C SER A 137 -2.56 7.57 18.93
N THR A 138 -3.27 8.00 17.89
CA THR A 138 -4.44 7.28 17.34
C THR A 138 -4.49 7.35 15.82
N PRO A 139 -4.88 6.25 15.13
CA PRO A 139 -5.06 6.28 13.69
C PRO A 139 -6.24 7.17 13.28
N PRO A 140 -6.19 7.79 12.09
CA PRO A 140 -5.15 7.69 11.07
C PRO A 140 -3.94 8.62 11.35
N LEU A 141 -2.75 8.22 10.90
CA LEU A 141 -1.57 9.09 10.94
C LEU A 141 -1.71 10.24 9.95
N TYR A 142 -1.48 11.49 10.36
CA TYR A 142 -1.46 12.62 9.45
C TYR A 142 -0.06 12.76 8.83
N LEU A 143 0.07 12.36 7.56
CA LEU A 143 1.35 12.39 6.84
C LEU A 143 2.10 13.73 6.91
N PRO A 144 1.45 14.91 6.85
CA PRO A 144 2.16 16.18 7.00
C PRO A 144 2.96 16.31 8.29
N GLU A 145 2.47 15.77 9.41
CA GLU A 145 3.16 15.83 10.72
C GLU A 145 4.48 15.05 10.68
N VAL A 146 4.48 13.88 10.04
CA VAL A 146 5.71 13.10 9.85
C VAL A 146 6.66 13.78 8.87
N LEU A 147 6.14 14.32 7.77
CA LEU A 147 6.96 14.96 6.75
C LEU A 147 7.66 16.22 7.28
N GLN A 148 7.03 16.96 8.20
CA GLN A 148 7.65 18.11 8.89
C GLN A 148 8.88 17.75 9.71
N THR A 149 9.06 16.47 10.08
CA THR A 149 10.27 15.99 10.77
C THR A 149 11.51 16.07 9.88
N PHE A 150 11.34 16.17 8.55
CA PHE A 150 12.44 16.18 7.58
C PHE A 150 12.56 17.56 6.91
N ASN A 151 13.39 18.45 7.47
CA ASN A 151 13.61 19.80 6.93
C ASN A 151 14.14 19.84 5.48
N PHE A 152 14.69 18.73 4.98
CA PHE A 152 15.23 18.58 3.65
C PHE A 152 14.25 17.95 2.64
N ILE A 153 13.02 17.65 3.08
CA ILE A 153 11.94 17.11 2.25
C ILE A 153 10.76 18.07 2.31
N SER A 154 10.34 18.59 1.18
CA SER A 154 9.06 19.30 1.04
C SER A 154 8.03 18.46 0.30
N THR A 155 6.75 18.82 0.42
CA THR A 155 5.69 18.18 -0.37
C THR A 155 4.89 19.20 -1.14
N GLN A 156 4.39 18.81 -2.31
CA GLN A 156 3.64 19.71 -3.17
C GLN A 156 2.52 18.97 -3.92
N PRO A 157 1.25 19.39 -3.78
CA PRO A 157 0.18 18.88 -4.62
C PRO A 157 0.31 19.42 -6.05
N VAL A 158 0.24 18.53 -7.04
CA VAL A 158 0.28 18.90 -8.46
C VAL A 158 -0.73 18.07 -9.26
N GLU A 159 -1.21 18.59 -10.38
CA GLU A 159 -2.05 17.82 -11.30
C GLU A 159 -1.22 16.67 -11.89
N MET A 160 -1.63 15.42 -11.65
CA MET A 160 -0.97 14.22 -12.18
C MET A 160 -1.97 13.30 -12.87
N MET A 161 -1.64 12.89 -14.09
CA MET A 161 -2.47 11.96 -14.85
C MET A 161 -2.13 10.50 -14.52
N ASP A 162 -0.85 10.14 -14.57
CA ASP A 162 -0.43 8.74 -14.64
C ASP A 162 0.11 8.15 -13.34
N ARG A 163 0.38 8.99 -12.33
CA ARG A 163 1.00 8.57 -11.06
C ARG A 163 0.32 9.25 -9.87
N LEU A 164 0.49 8.65 -8.69
CA LEU A 164 -0.03 9.17 -7.44
C LEU A 164 0.98 10.06 -6.71
N SER A 165 2.27 9.78 -6.84
CA SER A 165 3.35 10.65 -6.39
C SER A 165 4.63 10.46 -7.22
N ARG A 166 5.56 11.40 -7.06
CA ARG A 166 6.93 11.29 -7.57
C ARG A 166 7.90 12.10 -6.71
N ILE A 167 9.14 11.65 -6.66
CA ILE A 167 10.27 12.39 -6.07
C ILE A 167 10.82 13.36 -7.12
N LEU A 168 11.01 14.62 -6.73
CA LEU A 168 11.77 15.61 -7.47
C LEU A 168 12.99 16.03 -6.64
N LYS A 169 14.19 15.80 -7.17
CA LYS A 169 15.43 16.28 -6.55
C LYS A 169 15.65 17.73 -6.96
N ILE A 170 15.64 18.66 -6.00
CA ILE A 170 15.80 20.10 -6.27
C ILE A 170 17.28 20.45 -6.31
N LYS A 171 18.03 20.00 -5.31
CA LYS A 171 19.49 20.14 -5.19
C LYS A 171 20.04 18.93 -4.40
N PRO A 172 21.36 18.71 -4.36
CA PRO A 172 21.93 17.66 -3.52
C PRO A 172 21.42 17.74 -2.09
N GLY A 173 20.91 16.63 -1.56
CA GLY A 173 20.36 16.57 -0.21
C GLY A 173 18.98 17.20 0.00
N VAL A 174 18.32 17.76 -1.01
CA VAL A 174 17.00 18.40 -0.87
C VAL A 174 16.00 17.88 -1.91
N TYR A 175 14.85 17.44 -1.43
CA TYR A 175 13.84 16.74 -2.21
C TYR A 175 12.46 17.38 -2.07
N THR A 176 11.65 17.25 -3.10
CA THR A 176 10.23 17.56 -3.08
C THR A 176 9.44 16.34 -3.51
N ILE A 177 8.57 15.83 -2.65
CA ILE A 177 7.62 14.79 -3.02
C ILE A 177 6.37 15.47 -3.59
N GLN A 178 6.23 15.38 -4.90
CA GLN A 178 5.03 15.85 -5.57
C GLN A 178 3.97 14.75 -5.52
N PHE A 179 2.72 15.10 -5.27
CA PHE A 179 1.62 14.14 -5.23
C PHE A 179 0.40 14.62 -6.00
N LYS A 180 -0.41 13.67 -6.46
CA LYS A 180 -1.62 13.95 -7.25
C LYS A 180 -2.58 14.80 -6.43
N LYS A 181 -2.87 15.99 -6.94
CA LYS A 181 -3.80 16.95 -6.38
C LYS A 181 -5.22 16.38 -6.45
N ALA A 182 -5.73 15.98 -5.30
CA ALA A 182 -7.09 15.50 -5.03
C ALA A 182 -7.22 15.34 -3.50
N GLU A 183 -8.34 14.81 -3.02
CA GLU A 183 -8.38 14.22 -1.67
C GLU A 183 -7.23 13.23 -1.51
N LEU A 184 -6.53 13.26 -0.36
CA LEU A 184 -5.44 12.35 -0.01
C LEU A 184 -5.99 10.93 0.20
N LYS A 185 -6.38 10.30 -0.90
CA LYS A 185 -6.88 8.94 -0.93
C LYS A 185 -5.85 7.98 -0.33
N PRO A 186 -6.29 6.84 0.23
CA PRO A 186 -5.41 5.84 0.81
C PRO A 186 -4.22 5.45 -0.09
N GLN A 187 -4.45 5.32 -1.40
CA GLN A 187 -3.42 4.95 -2.37
C GLN A 187 -2.37 6.07 -2.53
N THR A 188 -2.81 7.33 -2.59
CA THR A 188 -1.91 8.49 -2.65
C THR A 188 -1.06 8.58 -1.40
N ARG A 189 -1.64 8.32 -0.22
CA ARG A 189 -0.92 8.28 1.06
C ARG A 189 0.19 7.24 1.04
N VAL A 190 -0.10 6.00 0.61
CA VAL A 190 0.92 4.96 0.46
C VAL A 190 2.00 5.36 -0.56
N SER A 191 1.60 5.95 -1.69
CA SER A 191 2.55 6.40 -2.72
C SER A 191 3.53 7.46 -2.18
N ILE A 192 3.02 8.46 -1.44
CA ILE A 192 3.86 9.48 -0.78
C ILE A 192 4.83 8.82 0.19
N THR A 193 4.35 7.87 1.01
CA THR A 193 5.22 7.19 1.98
C THR A 193 6.27 6.31 1.30
N LYS A 194 5.97 5.69 0.16
CA LYS A 194 6.97 4.95 -0.64
C LYS A 194 8.05 5.86 -1.18
N ASP A 195 7.67 7.03 -1.68
CA ASP A 195 8.63 8.04 -2.15
C ASP A 195 9.48 8.59 -0.99
N LEU A 196 8.87 8.78 0.18
CA LEU A 196 9.61 9.11 1.41
C LEU A 196 10.60 7.99 1.76
N ALA A 197 10.16 6.73 1.75
CA ALA A 197 11.02 5.59 2.04
C ALA A 197 12.27 5.56 1.13
N ARG A 198 12.10 5.74 -0.18
CA ARG A 198 13.23 5.82 -1.13
C ARG A 198 14.20 6.93 -0.80
N VAL A 199 13.70 8.12 -0.46
CA VAL A 199 14.58 9.21 -0.04
C VAL A 199 15.37 8.84 1.22
N LEU A 200 14.72 8.26 2.22
CA LEU A 200 15.35 7.94 3.52
C LEU A 200 16.29 6.72 3.45
N PHE A 201 15.92 5.66 2.73
CA PHE A 201 16.61 4.38 2.73
C PHE A 201 17.65 4.24 1.63
N GLU A 202 17.48 4.92 0.49
CA GLU A 202 18.43 4.88 -0.63
C GLU A 202 19.26 6.17 -0.70
N ALA A 203 18.62 7.33 -0.78
CA ALA A 203 19.31 8.58 -1.12
C ALA A 203 20.03 9.24 0.07
N GLU A 204 19.38 9.28 1.23
CA GLU A 204 19.83 9.99 2.42
C GLU A 204 20.09 9.08 3.62
N ARG A 205 20.27 7.77 3.38
CA ARG A 205 20.47 6.75 4.44
C ARG A 205 21.55 7.12 5.45
N LYS A 206 22.63 7.77 4.99
CA LYS A 206 23.75 8.20 5.83
C LYS A 206 23.33 9.18 6.95
N ARG A 207 22.18 9.84 6.81
CA ARG A 207 21.60 10.70 7.86
C ARG A 207 20.95 9.90 8.99
N PHE A 208 20.74 8.60 8.83
CA PHE A 208 20.00 7.78 9.78
C PHE A 208 20.82 6.55 10.19
N PRO A 209 21.80 6.69 11.11
CA PRO A 209 22.66 5.59 11.54
C PRO A 209 21.91 4.36 12.04
N ILE A 210 20.73 4.53 12.63
CA ILE A 210 19.86 3.44 13.09
C ILE A 210 19.47 2.45 11.97
N LEU A 211 19.43 2.91 10.72
CA LEU A 211 19.15 2.06 9.57
C LEU A 211 20.38 1.20 9.19
N GLY A 212 21.58 1.55 9.64
CA GLY A 212 22.82 0.87 9.28
C GLY A 212 23.24 1.11 7.84
N GLU A 213 24.17 0.30 7.33
CA GLU A 213 24.66 0.41 5.96
C GLU A 213 23.61 -0.04 4.92
N LEU A 214 23.72 0.51 3.70
CA LEU A 214 22.82 0.19 2.60
C LEU A 214 23.11 -1.22 2.09
N ASN A 215 22.11 -2.10 2.15
CA ASN A 215 22.14 -3.40 1.51
C ASN A 215 21.08 -3.45 0.40
N GLN A 216 21.54 -3.48 -0.86
CA GLN A 216 20.69 -3.47 -2.06
C GLN A 216 19.75 -4.68 -2.14
N ASP A 217 20.14 -5.81 -1.55
CA ASP A 217 19.36 -7.04 -1.60
C ASP A 217 18.08 -6.97 -0.74
N ILE A 218 18.08 -6.12 0.30
CA ILE A 218 16.99 -6.03 1.27
C ILE A 218 16.35 -4.64 1.35
N VAL A 219 16.87 -3.62 0.67
CA VAL A 219 16.37 -2.24 0.78
C VAL A 219 14.88 -2.15 0.41
N ALA A 220 14.43 -2.86 -0.63
CA ALA A 220 13.02 -2.89 -1.00
C ALA A 220 12.12 -3.51 0.08
N TYR A 221 12.64 -4.48 0.85
CA TYR A 221 11.96 -5.04 2.01
C TYR A 221 11.92 -4.04 3.17
N GLU A 222 13.02 -3.32 3.43
CA GLU A 222 13.08 -2.25 4.44
C GLU A 222 12.07 -1.13 4.14
N GLU A 223 12.00 -0.66 2.90
CA GLU A 223 11.04 0.36 2.47
C GLU A 223 9.60 -0.08 2.67
N MET A 224 9.29 -1.33 2.32
CA MET A 224 7.95 -1.88 2.50
C MET A 224 7.58 -2.02 3.97
N LEU A 225 8.51 -2.50 4.82
CA LEU A 225 8.34 -2.52 6.26
C LEU A 225 8.13 -1.11 6.83
N PHE A 226 8.90 -0.13 6.35
CA PHE A 226 8.77 1.26 6.77
C PHE A 226 7.39 1.80 6.44
N VAL A 227 6.94 1.66 5.19
CA VAL A 227 5.61 2.11 4.74
C VAL A 227 4.51 1.47 5.57
N ALA A 228 4.58 0.16 5.75
CA ALA A 228 3.57 -0.60 6.48
C ALA A 228 3.56 -0.21 7.97
N SER A 229 4.72 -0.12 8.62
CA SER A 229 4.82 0.19 10.04
C SER A 229 4.50 1.66 10.34
N LEU A 230 4.81 2.57 9.43
CA LEU A 230 4.49 3.99 9.58
C LEU A 230 2.98 4.22 9.49
N LEU A 231 2.34 3.68 8.46
CA LEU A 231 0.92 3.96 8.18
C LEU A 231 -0.05 3.09 8.98
N ALA A 232 0.34 1.84 9.27
CA ALA A 232 -0.48 0.87 10.01
C ALA A 232 0.35 0.13 11.07
N PRO A 233 0.84 0.84 12.10
CA PRO A 233 1.69 0.26 13.13
C PRO A 233 1.00 -0.88 13.89
N LEU A 234 1.74 -1.97 14.12
CA LEU A 234 1.23 -3.19 14.75
C LEU A 234 0.61 -2.96 16.14
N LYS A 235 1.15 -2.01 16.92
CA LYS A 235 0.61 -1.66 18.24
C LYS A 235 -0.82 -1.11 18.12
N SER A 236 -1.01 -0.11 17.25
CA SER A 236 -2.32 0.49 17.01
C SER A 236 -3.27 -0.50 16.32
N LEU A 237 -2.76 -1.32 15.39
CA LEU A 237 -3.57 -2.33 14.69
C LEU A 237 -4.24 -3.29 15.68
N LYS A 238 -3.53 -3.75 16.72
CA LYS A 238 -4.10 -4.62 17.76
C LYS A 238 -5.19 -3.95 18.58
N ILE A 239 -4.98 -2.68 18.95
CA ILE A 239 -5.96 -1.90 19.70
C ILE A 239 -7.23 -1.75 18.87
N GLU A 240 -7.11 -1.48 17.57
CA GLU A 240 -8.27 -1.34 16.69
C GLU A 240 -8.95 -2.68 16.39
N VAL A 241 -8.20 -3.77 16.18
CA VAL A 241 -8.76 -5.12 16.03
C VAL A 241 -9.65 -5.49 17.20
N ALA A 242 -9.25 -5.16 18.43
CA ALA A 242 -10.03 -5.43 19.63
C ALA A 242 -11.38 -4.67 19.69
N LYS A 243 -11.52 -3.57 18.94
CA LYS A 243 -12.75 -2.76 18.86
C LYS A 243 -13.70 -3.22 17.75
N ILE A 244 -13.23 -4.04 16.79
CA ILE A 244 -13.99 -4.37 15.59
C ILE A 244 -15.06 -5.42 15.88
N ASN A 245 -16.25 -5.18 15.32
CA ASN A 245 -17.33 -6.13 15.33
C ASN A 245 -17.02 -7.31 14.39
N VAL A 246 -16.95 -8.53 14.95
CA VAL A 246 -16.65 -9.78 14.23
C VAL A 246 -17.61 -10.10 13.07
N ARG A 247 -18.78 -9.47 13.01
CA ARG A 247 -19.74 -9.62 11.90
C ARG A 247 -19.36 -8.81 10.65
N LYS A 248 -18.41 -7.89 10.78
CA LYS A 248 -17.93 -7.04 9.69
C LYS A 248 -16.63 -7.56 9.11
N ASN A 249 -16.33 -7.16 7.88
CA ASN A 249 -15.04 -7.43 7.25
C ASN A 249 -13.93 -6.64 7.96
N ILE A 250 -13.13 -7.32 8.78
CA ILE A 250 -12.07 -6.72 9.61
C ILE A 250 -11.08 -5.92 8.77
N VAL A 251 -10.66 -6.45 7.61
CA VAL A 251 -9.69 -5.78 6.72
C VAL A 251 -10.26 -4.45 6.23
N SER A 252 -11.54 -4.41 5.86
CA SER A 252 -12.18 -3.20 5.36
C SER A 252 -12.37 -2.15 6.45
N GLU A 253 -12.75 -2.56 7.67
CA GLU A 253 -12.91 -1.64 8.81
C GLU A 253 -11.55 -1.07 9.25
N LEU A 254 -10.49 -1.89 9.29
CA LEU A 254 -9.13 -1.41 9.58
C LEU A 254 -8.61 -0.48 8.49
N ALA A 255 -8.79 -0.83 7.21
CA ALA A 255 -8.38 0.02 6.10
C ALA A 255 -9.02 1.42 6.19
N ALA A 256 -10.31 1.45 6.57
CA ALA A 256 -11.05 2.69 6.82
C ALA A 256 -10.56 3.43 8.08
N ALA A 257 -10.19 2.74 9.16
CA ALA A 257 -9.68 3.37 10.38
C ALA A 257 -8.28 4.01 10.19
N PHE A 258 -7.42 3.36 9.42
CA PHE A 258 -6.03 3.81 9.19
C PHE A 258 -5.88 4.71 7.95
N TRP A 259 -6.92 4.85 7.13
CA TRP A 259 -6.87 5.52 5.81
C TRP A 259 -5.77 4.94 4.91
N VAL A 260 -5.75 3.62 4.80
CA VAL A 260 -4.79 2.86 3.98
C VAL A 260 -5.51 1.84 3.09
N PRO A 261 -4.89 1.40 1.97
CA PRO A 261 -5.40 0.33 1.13
C PRO A 261 -5.56 -0.99 1.90
N LYS A 262 -6.53 -1.81 1.49
CA LYS A 262 -6.82 -3.13 2.09
C LYS A 262 -5.61 -4.05 1.96
N SER A 263 -4.89 -4.00 0.84
CA SER A 263 -3.65 -4.75 0.62
C SER A 263 -2.59 -4.48 1.69
N LEU A 264 -2.46 -3.25 2.20
CA LEU A 264 -1.51 -2.91 3.26
C LEU A 264 -1.94 -3.51 4.61
N ILE A 265 -3.24 -3.49 4.92
CA ILE A 265 -3.78 -4.14 6.13
C ILE A 265 -3.59 -5.66 6.06
N SER A 266 -3.92 -6.27 4.92
CA SER A 266 -3.72 -7.71 4.70
C SER A 266 -2.25 -8.10 4.88
N LEU A 267 -1.31 -7.30 4.36
CA LEU A 267 0.13 -7.47 4.59
C LEU A 267 0.46 -7.42 6.09
N GLN A 268 0.00 -6.39 6.81
CA GLN A 268 0.30 -6.25 8.24
C GLN A 268 -0.27 -7.42 9.08
N LEU A 269 -1.50 -7.85 8.79
CA LEU A 269 -2.10 -9.00 9.46
C LEU A 269 -1.34 -10.30 9.15
N GLN A 270 -0.89 -10.49 7.91
CA GLN A 270 -0.02 -11.62 7.56
C GLN A 270 1.32 -11.55 8.30
N ASN A 271 1.90 -10.37 8.49
CA ASN A 271 3.13 -10.20 9.26
C ASN A 271 2.93 -10.60 10.73
N VAL A 272 1.80 -10.23 11.36
CA VAL A 272 1.47 -10.68 12.73
C VAL A 272 1.41 -12.21 12.81
N ILE A 273 0.81 -12.87 11.82
CA ILE A 273 0.70 -14.33 11.79
C ILE A 273 2.07 -14.99 11.58
N ARG A 274 2.89 -14.46 10.67
CA ARG A 274 4.19 -15.05 10.29
C ARG A 274 5.28 -14.85 11.34
N PHE A 275 5.35 -13.66 11.93
CA PHE A 275 6.46 -13.25 12.80
C PHE A 275 6.08 -13.19 14.28
N GLY A 276 4.81 -13.41 14.61
CA GLY A 276 4.31 -13.20 15.95
C GLY A 276 4.28 -11.71 16.32
N VAL A 277 3.98 -11.45 17.58
CA VAL A 277 3.94 -10.10 18.13
C VAL A 277 5.34 -9.70 18.62
N PRO A 278 5.93 -8.58 18.16
CA PRO A 278 7.12 -8.06 18.82
C PRO A 278 6.77 -7.67 20.26
N SER A 279 7.39 -8.35 21.22
CA SER A 279 7.38 -7.99 22.63
C SER A 279 8.45 -6.93 22.87
N PHE A 280 8.07 -5.65 22.91
CA PHE A 280 9.01 -4.60 23.27
C PHE A 280 9.38 -4.75 24.76
N SER A 281 10.62 -5.12 25.04
CA SER A 281 11.12 -5.22 26.40
C SER A 281 11.41 -3.83 26.96
N ARG A 282 11.38 -3.69 28.30
CA ARG A 282 11.53 -2.39 29.00
C ARG A 282 12.86 -1.68 28.69
N THR A 283 13.89 -2.44 28.34
CA THR A 283 15.24 -2.00 27.96
C THR A 283 15.32 -1.31 26.60
N GLU A 284 14.42 -1.61 25.66
CA GLU A 284 14.43 -0.98 24.32
C GLU A 284 13.92 0.47 24.35
N LYS A 285 13.11 0.84 25.36
CA LYS A 285 12.62 2.22 25.53
C LYS A 285 13.75 3.20 25.89
N ASP A 286 14.79 2.73 26.56
CA ASP A 286 15.92 3.57 26.96
C ASP A 286 16.87 3.82 25.78
N GLN A 287 17.03 2.83 24.88
CA GLN A 287 17.79 3.00 23.62
C GLN A 287 17.08 3.93 22.61
N ILE A 288 15.74 3.92 22.59
CA ILE A 288 14.95 4.84 21.74
C ILE A 288 15.18 6.30 22.18
N LYS A 289 15.21 6.58 23.49
CA LYS A 289 15.50 7.93 24.01
C LYS A 289 16.88 8.45 23.62
N GLU A 290 17.89 7.58 23.63
CA GLU A 290 19.27 7.95 23.30
C GLU A 290 19.43 8.28 21.81
N ASN A 291 18.77 7.51 20.93
CA ASN A 291 18.76 7.77 19.48
C ASN A 291 17.91 8.98 19.08
N SER A 292 16.85 9.31 19.85
CA SER A 292 16.00 10.48 19.58
C SER A 292 16.77 11.80 19.70
N ASN A 293 17.79 11.84 20.56
CA ASN A 293 18.69 12.99 20.70
C ASN A 293 19.60 13.19 19.48
N VAL A 294 19.98 12.11 18.77
CA VAL A 294 20.83 12.18 17.56
C VAL A 294 20.06 12.75 16.37
N ILE A 295 18.76 12.44 16.23
CA ILE A 295 17.95 13.05 15.16
C ILE A 295 17.68 14.53 15.46
N ASN A 296 17.56 14.93 16.73
CA ASN A 296 17.37 16.33 17.13
C ASN A 296 18.61 17.20 16.86
N SER A 297 19.82 16.65 17.01
CA SER A 297 21.06 17.37 16.65
C SER A 297 21.28 17.46 15.13
N MET A 298 20.79 16.50 14.35
CA MET A 298 20.83 16.55 12.88
C MET A 298 19.78 17.49 12.26
N THR A 299 18.76 17.90 13.02
CA THR A 299 17.81 18.95 12.60
C THR A 299 18.28 20.37 12.93
N ALA A 300 19.30 20.52 13.77
CA ALA A 300 19.67 21.80 14.38
C ALA A 300 20.90 22.49 13.76
N ASP A 301 21.87 21.79 13.15
CA ASP A 301 23.12 22.46 12.73
C ASP A 301 23.58 22.20 11.28
N GLU A 302 23.92 23.35 10.67
CA GLU A 302 24.95 23.62 9.66
C GLU A 302 24.78 23.12 8.22
N TYR A 303 24.11 23.96 7.42
CA TYR A 303 24.55 24.21 6.04
C TYR A 303 24.86 25.70 5.88
N LEU A 304 26.14 26.05 5.97
CA LEU A 304 26.89 26.99 5.14
C LEU A 304 28.37 26.96 5.60
N PRO A 305 29.37 27.14 4.71
CA PRO A 305 29.31 27.37 3.27
C PRO A 305 29.57 26.13 2.41
#